data_AF-A0AA88B9S8-F1
#
_entry.id   AF-A0AA88B9S8-F1
#
_cell.length_a   1.000
_cell.length_b   1.000
_cell.length_c   1.000
_cell.angle_alpha   90.00
_cell.angle_beta   90.00
_cell.angle_gamma   90.00
#
_symmetry.space_group_name_H-M   'P 1'
#
loop_
_entity.id
_entity.type
_entity.pdbx_description
1 polymer ?
#
loop_
_entity_poly.entity_id
_entity_poly.type
_entity_poly.pdbx_seq_one_letter_code
_entity_poly.pdbx_strand_id
1 'polypeptide(L)'
;MQLNDVLPKVLQGVWRTSEEAKAADAKRIEQNQRVARELTPTSPIYAKLRAALWAKDWTTALSAVQEGLVLMPDEIDLREIHVNLLLHKIRDLRAGLPVMRQLVRDAIDKGSEELMTVALTQLFDPANDASHLPLAERFAMGRDLAEHILWLNPPQADGYKFRSYGAIAEYYYESGNKERAIELIELALTSLSDSKLIQEEERQYYVRPLIQALAKYSTEKALEALLFGSASPPKLRASIQTRENDA
;
A
#
# COMPACT_ATOMS: atom_id res chain seq x y z
N MET A 1 3.04 -24.22 24.69
CA MET A 1 3.03 -25.70 24.66
C MET A 1 3.88 -26.12 23.47
N GLN A 2 4.91 -26.95 23.65
CA GLN A 2 5.78 -27.35 22.56
C GLN A 2 5.33 -28.69 21.96
N LEU A 3 5.50 -28.83 20.65
CA LEU A 3 5.06 -30.02 19.90
C LEU A 3 5.65 -31.31 20.48
N ASN A 4 6.89 -31.25 20.98
CA ASN A 4 7.61 -32.37 21.57
C ASN A 4 6.95 -32.94 22.83
N ASP A 5 6.17 -32.14 23.57
CA ASP A 5 5.49 -32.57 24.80
C ASP A 5 4.10 -33.19 24.54
N VAL A 6 3.52 -32.89 23.36
CA VAL A 6 2.15 -33.23 22.98
C VAL A 6 2.12 -34.44 22.07
N LEU A 7 3.10 -34.54 21.15
CA LEU A 7 3.15 -35.57 20.12
C LEU A 7 3.14 -37.01 20.68
N PRO A 8 3.88 -37.35 21.75
CA PRO A 8 3.80 -38.69 22.34
C PRO A 8 2.41 -39.02 22.90
N LYS A 9 1.74 -38.05 23.54
CA LYS A 9 0.39 -38.21 24.12
C LYS A 9 -0.68 -38.36 23.04
N VAL A 10 -0.50 -37.69 21.89
CA VAL A 10 -1.38 -37.82 20.72
C VAL A 10 -1.23 -39.19 20.08
N LEU A 11 0.01 -39.67 19.88
CA LEU A 11 0.29 -40.99 19.31
C LEU A 11 -0.22 -42.14 20.19
N GLN A 12 -0.20 -41.94 21.51
CA GLN A 12 -0.76 -42.88 22.48
C GLN A 12 -2.29 -42.78 22.64
N GLY A 13 -2.95 -41.85 21.96
CA GLY A 13 -4.41 -41.66 22.02
C GLY A 13 -4.93 -41.06 23.35
N VAL A 14 -4.04 -40.73 24.28
CA VAL A 14 -4.39 -40.23 25.63
C VAL A 14 -4.52 -38.71 25.70
N TRP A 15 -4.10 -37.98 24.65
CA TRP A 15 -4.17 -36.52 24.62
C TRP A 15 -5.59 -35.99 24.79
N ARG A 16 -6.57 -36.52 24.04
CA ARG A 16 -7.95 -35.99 24.04
C ARG A 16 -8.65 -36.06 25.40
N THR A 17 -8.24 -36.98 26.26
CA THR A 17 -8.80 -37.16 27.60
C THR A 17 -7.95 -36.52 28.70
N SER A 18 -6.78 -35.96 28.35
CA SER A 18 -5.85 -35.38 29.31
C SER A 18 -6.34 -34.03 29.85
N GLU A 19 -5.97 -33.73 31.09
CA GLU A 19 -6.32 -32.45 31.72
C GLU A 19 -5.65 -31.26 31.01
N GLU A 20 -4.46 -31.47 30.45
CA GLU A 20 -3.76 -30.46 29.66
C GLU A 20 -4.49 -30.11 28.36
N ALA A 21 -5.10 -31.09 27.69
CA ALA A 21 -5.92 -30.83 26.50
C ALA A 21 -7.19 -30.06 26.86
N LYS A 22 -7.85 -30.40 27.97
CA LYS A 22 -9.02 -29.68 28.48
C LYS A 22 -8.68 -28.24 28.86
N ALA A 23 -7.55 -28.03 29.55
CA ALA A 23 -7.09 -26.69 29.92
C ALA A 23 -6.71 -25.84 28.69
N ALA A 24 -6.05 -26.45 27.69
CA ALA A 24 -5.74 -25.78 26.43
C ALA A 24 -7.00 -25.39 25.66
N ASP A 25 -8.02 -26.26 25.61
CA ASP A 25 -9.28 -25.96 24.94
C ASP A 25 -10.10 -24.90 25.69
N ALA A 26 -10.13 -24.96 27.03
CA ALA A 26 -10.74 -23.92 27.85
C ALA A 26 -10.10 -22.55 27.62
N LYS A 27 -8.76 -22.49 27.57
CA LYS A 27 -8.03 -21.26 27.26
C LYS A 27 -8.32 -20.74 25.85
N ARG A 28 -8.41 -21.63 24.85
CA ARG A 28 -8.80 -21.28 23.48
C ARG A 28 -10.22 -20.71 23.43
N ILE A 29 -11.17 -21.33 24.14
CA ILE A 29 -12.56 -20.86 24.22
C ILE A 29 -12.63 -19.49 24.89
N GLU A 30 -11.95 -19.31 26.02
CA GLU A 30 -11.90 -18.02 26.74
C GLU A 30 -11.30 -16.91 25.86
N GLN A 31 -10.19 -17.20 25.16
CA GLN A 31 -9.59 -16.26 24.23
C GLN A 31 -10.53 -15.90 23.07
N ASN A 32 -11.20 -16.89 22.47
CA ASN A 32 -12.18 -16.65 21.42
C ASN A 32 -13.38 -15.84 21.91
N GLN A 33 -13.86 -16.09 23.14
CA GLN A 33 -14.93 -15.31 23.75
C GLN A 33 -14.50 -13.87 24.04
N ARG A 34 -13.26 -13.67 24.46
CA ARG A 34 -12.68 -12.33 24.64
C ARG A 34 -12.61 -11.56 23.32
N VAL A 35 -12.06 -12.18 22.27
CA VAL A 35 -12.01 -11.59 20.92
C VAL A 35 -13.42 -11.30 20.41
N ALA A 36 -14.37 -12.22 20.60
CA ALA A 36 -15.76 -11.98 20.23
C ALA A 36 -16.36 -10.77 20.96
N ARG A 37 -16.11 -10.61 22.27
CA ARG A 37 -16.57 -9.45 23.05
C ARG A 37 -15.92 -8.14 22.59
N GLU A 38 -14.64 -8.19 22.22
CA GLU A 38 -13.90 -7.03 21.69
C GLU A 38 -14.41 -6.60 20.30
N LEU A 39 -14.80 -7.57 19.44
CA LEU A 39 -15.31 -7.31 18.09
C LEU A 39 -16.84 -7.10 18.00
N THR A 40 -17.60 -7.49 19.02
CA THR A 40 -19.07 -7.38 19.03
C THR A 40 -19.55 -5.94 18.78
N PRO A 41 -18.96 -4.89 19.40
CA PRO A 41 -19.40 -3.51 19.18
C PRO A 41 -19.18 -3.02 17.75
N THR A 42 -18.16 -3.53 17.06
CA THR A 42 -17.70 -3.04 15.76
C THR A 42 -18.23 -3.89 14.59
N SER A 43 -18.62 -5.13 14.85
CA SER A 43 -19.14 -6.07 13.84
C SER A 43 -20.33 -5.53 13.03
N PRO A 44 -21.34 -4.87 13.62
CA PRO A 44 -22.45 -4.30 12.86
C PRO A 44 -22.01 -3.20 11.90
N ILE A 45 -21.00 -2.40 12.29
CA ILE A 45 -20.47 -1.30 11.49
C ILE A 45 -19.78 -1.85 10.24
N TYR A 46 -18.90 -2.84 10.41
CA TYR A 46 -18.23 -3.49 9.27
C TYR A 46 -19.22 -4.26 8.38
N ALA A 47 -20.26 -4.88 8.94
CA ALA A 47 -21.29 -5.54 8.15
C ALA A 47 -22.06 -4.53 7.29
N LYS A 48 -22.48 -3.41 7.87
CA LYS A 48 -23.15 -2.31 7.16
C LYS A 48 -22.25 -1.72 6.08
N LEU A 49 -20.99 -1.43 6.43
CA LEU A 49 -20.00 -0.88 5.50
C LEU A 49 -19.77 -1.81 4.31
N ARG A 50 -19.54 -3.11 4.57
CA ARG A 50 -19.32 -4.10 3.51
C ARG A 50 -20.53 -4.21 2.58
N ALA A 51 -21.75 -4.26 3.14
CA ALA A 51 -22.97 -4.32 2.35
C ALA A 51 -23.13 -3.07 1.46
N ALA A 52 -22.87 -1.88 2.02
CA ALA A 52 -22.96 -0.62 1.29
C ALA A 52 -21.90 -0.51 0.18
N LEU A 53 -20.65 -0.88 0.44
CA LEU A 53 -19.57 -0.90 -0.56
C LEU A 53 -19.90 -1.87 -1.71
N TRP A 54 -20.42 -3.06 -1.38
CA TRP A 54 -20.85 -4.03 -2.39
C TRP A 54 -21.98 -3.49 -3.26
N ALA A 55 -22.97 -2.84 -2.62
CA ALA A 55 -24.09 -2.21 -3.31
C ALA A 55 -23.71 -0.90 -4.04
N LYS A 56 -22.47 -0.42 -3.88
CA LYS A 56 -22.00 0.90 -4.34
C LYS A 56 -22.85 2.06 -3.79
N ASP A 57 -23.45 1.86 -2.63
CA ASP A 57 -24.17 2.90 -1.90
C ASP A 57 -23.17 3.72 -1.09
N TRP A 58 -22.54 4.69 -1.76
CA TRP A 58 -21.46 5.49 -1.19
C TRP A 58 -21.92 6.35 -0.01
N THR A 59 -23.18 6.80 -0.01
CA THR A 59 -23.74 7.58 1.10
C THR A 59 -23.90 6.72 2.35
N THR A 60 -24.45 5.51 2.22
CA THR A 60 -24.55 4.58 3.35
C THR A 60 -23.18 4.09 3.81
N ALA A 61 -22.24 3.88 2.88
CA ALA A 61 -20.86 3.53 3.23
C ALA A 61 -20.19 4.66 4.02
N LEU A 62 -20.36 5.92 3.61
CA LEU A 62 -19.83 7.08 4.32
C LEU A 62 -20.41 7.19 5.73
N SER A 63 -21.73 7.01 5.89
CA SER A 63 -22.39 6.99 7.20
C SER A 63 -21.82 5.89 8.09
N ALA A 64 -21.65 4.68 7.57
CA ALA A 64 -21.10 3.56 8.34
C ALA A 64 -19.65 3.82 8.78
N VAL A 65 -18.83 4.41 7.91
CA VAL A 65 -17.45 4.78 8.24
C VAL A 65 -17.40 5.88 9.31
N GLN A 66 -18.27 6.90 9.22
CA GLN A 66 -18.35 7.96 10.22
C GLN A 66 -18.77 7.41 11.59
N GLU A 67 -19.75 6.49 11.62
CA GLU A 67 -20.13 5.75 12.84
C GLU A 67 -18.94 4.95 13.39
N GLY A 68 -18.19 4.28 12.51
CA GLY A 68 -16.99 3.54 12.87
C GLY A 68 -15.89 4.41 13.47
N LEU A 69 -15.61 5.57 12.87
CA LEU A 69 -14.57 6.49 13.34
C LEU A 69 -14.94 7.20 14.66
N VAL A 70 -16.23 7.30 15.00
CA VAL A 70 -16.64 7.74 16.36
C VAL A 70 -16.21 6.72 17.41
N LEU A 71 -16.29 5.43 17.10
CA LEU A 71 -15.94 4.34 18.02
C LEU A 71 -14.44 4.00 18.00
N MET A 72 -13.82 4.07 16.81
CA MET A 72 -12.43 3.68 16.55
C MET A 72 -11.77 4.79 15.71
N PRO A 73 -11.45 5.95 16.31
CA PRO A 73 -10.97 7.11 15.57
C PRO A 73 -9.62 6.88 14.90
N ASP A 74 -8.84 5.89 15.33
CA ASP A 74 -7.48 5.61 14.84
C ASP A 74 -7.39 4.39 13.93
N GLU A 75 -8.52 3.75 13.62
CA GLU A 75 -8.56 2.59 12.74
C GLU A 75 -8.19 2.98 11.31
N ILE A 76 -7.08 2.43 10.80
CA ILE A 76 -6.44 2.83 9.54
C ILE A 76 -7.37 2.59 8.36
N ASP A 77 -7.98 1.40 8.29
CA ASP A 77 -8.90 1.02 7.22
C ASP A 77 -10.09 1.99 7.13
N LEU A 78 -10.65 2.38 8.28
CA LEU A 78 -11.78 3.31 8.30
C LEU A 78 -11.36 4.71 7.87
N ARG A 79 -10.17 5.18 8.27
CA ARG A 79 -9.61 6.47 7.83
C ARG A 79 -9.36 6.48 6.32
N GLU A 80 -8.79 5.42 5.79
CA GLU A 80 -8.57 5.25 4.35
C GLU A 80 -9.90 5.31 3.58
N ILE A 81 -10.86 4.47 3.97
CA ILE A 81 -12.16 4.41 3.29
C ILE A 81 -12.88 5.75 3.39
N HIS A 82 -12.78 6.46 4.52
CA HIS A 82 -13.41 7.77 4.70
C HIS A 82 -12.91 8.77 3.66
N VAL A 83 -11.59 8.90 3.52
CA VAL A 83 -10.97 9.79 2.53
C VAL A 83 -11.31 9.32 1.12
N ASN A 84 -11.21 8.02 0.84
CA ASN A 84 -11.47 7.48 -0.49
C ASN A 84 -12.90 7.77 -0.96
N LEU A 85 -13.89 7.55 -0.07
CA LEU A 85 -15.29 7.83 -0.35
C LEU A 85 -15.50 9.30 -0.68
N LEU A 86 -14.98 10.22 0.15
CA LEU A 86 -15.17 11.65 -0.04
C LEU A 86 -14.45 12.17 -1.29
N LEU A 87 -13.18 11.81 -1.46
CA LEU A 87 -12.35 12.32 -2.56
C LEU A 87 -12.69 11.69 -3.90
N HIS A 88 -12.87 10.37 -3.98
CA HIS A 88 -12.89 9.67 -5.27
C HIS A 88 -14.26 9.09 -5.65
N LYS A 89 -15.05 8.59 -4.68
CA LYS A 89 -16.36 7.97 -4.98
C LYS A 89 -17.50 8.99 -5.05
N ILE A 90 -17.63 9.81 -4.02
CA ILE A 90 -18.65 10.86 -3.91
C ILE A 90 -18.18 12.14 -4.59
N ARG A 91 -16.87 12.42 -4.53
CA ARG A 91 -16.22 13.64 -5.05
C ARG A 91 -16.75 14.91 -4.37
N ASP A 92 -17.08 14.83 -3.09
CA ASP A 92 -17.38 16.00 -2.28
C ASP A 92 -16.06 16.60 -1.78
N LEU A 93 -15.46 17.47 -2.59
CA LEU A 93 -14.20 18.13 -2.23
C LEU A 93 -14.33 19.07 -1.01
N ARG A 94 -15.54 19.60 -0.76
CA ARG A 94 -15.79 20.49 0.35
C ARG A 94 -15.65 19.74 1.68
N ALA A 95 -16.16 18.51 1.74
CA ALA A 95 -15.99 17.64 2.88
C ALA A 95 -14.64 16.88 2.85
N GLY A 96 -14.20 16.45 1.67
CA GLY A 96 -13.04 15.57 1.50
C GLY A 96 -11.69 16.22 1.75
N LEU A 97 -11.45 17.44 1.26
CA LEU A 97 -10.15 18.10 1.44
C LEU A 97 -9.82 18.38 2.92
N PRO A 98 -10.75 18.87 3.77
CA PRO A 98 -10.50 18.97 5.20
C PRO A 98 -10.13 17.63 5.86
N VAL A 99 -10.82 16.55 5.51
CA VAL A 99 -10.52 15.20 6.06
C VAL A 99 -9.16 14.72 5.59
N MET A 100 -8.80 14.95 4.32
CA MET A 100 -7.47 14.63 3.78
C MET A 100 -6.37 15.38 4.52
N ARG A 101 -6.51 16.71 4.72
CA ARG A 101 -5.54 17.51 5.48
C ARG A 101 -5.38 17.00 6.91
N GLN A 102 -6.48 16.62 7.56
CA GLN A 102 -6.43 16.08 8.91
C GLN A 102 -5.72 14.73 8.94
N LEU A 103 -5.96 13.86 7.95
CA LEU A 103 -5.24 12.59 7.82
C LEU A 103 -3.72 12.82 7.68
N VAL A 104 -3.31 13.75 6.81
CA VAL A 104 -1.88 14.11 6.64
C VAL A 104 -1.28 14.60 7.95
N ARG A 105 -1.93 15.55 8.62
CA ARG A 105 -1.47 16.06 9.91
C ARG A 105 -1.34 14.94 10.95
N ASP A 106 -2.39 14.15 11.14
CA ASP A 106 -2.39 13.06 12.11
C ASP A 106 -1.30 12.02 11.81
N ALA A 107 -1.07 11.70 10.54
CA ALA A 107 -0.06 10.74 10.12
C ALA A 107 1.36 11.22 10.48
N ILE A 108 1.65 12.49 10.22
CA ILE A 108 2.93 13.14 10.55
C ILE A 108 3.09 13.27 12.06
N ASP A 109 2.09 13.80 12.76
CA ASP A 109 2.14 14.03 14.21
C ASP A 109 2.35 12.72 15.00
N LYS A 110 1.79 11.61 14.50
CA LYS A 110 1.96 10.27 15.08
C LYS A 110 3.24 9.57 14.63
N GLY A 111 3.98 10.11 13.66
CA GLY A 111 5.12 9.44 13.05
C GLY A 111 4.76 8.10 12.40
N SER A 112 3.54 7.95 11.89
CA SER A 112 3.04 6.70 11.33
C SER A 112 3.35 6.60 9.85
N GLU A 113 4.41 5.85 9.49
CA GLU A 113 4.77 5.56 8.09
C GLU A 113 3.59 4.94 7.32
N GLU A 114 2.80 4.08 7.97
CA GLU A 114 1.64 3.43 7.37
C GLU A 114 0.52 4.43 7.04
N LEU A 115 0.12 5.29 7.98
CA LEU A 115 -0.88 6.33 7.71
C LEU A 115 -0.40 7.34 6.66
N MET A 116 0.90 7.67 6.66
CA MET A 116 1.46 8.55 5.64
C MET A 116 1.44 7.90 4.26
N THR A 117 1.70 6.60 4.18
CA THR A 117 1.61 5.83 2.94
C THR A 117 0.18 5.79 2.43
N VAL A 118 -0.81 5.52 3.30
CA VAL A 118 -2.24 5.60 2.96
C VAL A 118 -2.59 6.96 2.39
N ALA A 119 -2.14 8.03 3.05
CA ALA A 119 -2.38 9.40 2.59
C ALA A 119 -1.76 9.67 1.20
N LEU A 120 -0.53 9.24 0.96
CA LEU A 120 0.11 9.35 -0.36
C LEU A 120 -0.67 8.59 -1.43
N THR A 121 -1.14 7.38 -1.14
CA THR A 121 -1.95 6.57 -2.07
C THR A 121 -3.26 7.27 -2.45
N GLN A 122 -3.96 7.89 -1.50
CA GLN A 122 -5.16 8.68 -1.84
C GLN A 122 -4.84 9.89 -2.73
N LEU A 123 -3.64 10.44 -2.62
CA LEU A 123 -3.24 11.59 -3.42
C LEU A 123 -2.70 11.17 -4.80
N PHE A 124 -1.91 10.12 -4.92
CA PHE A 124 -1.08 9.83 -6.11
C PHE A 124 -1.32 8.46 -6.75
N ASP A 125 -2.06 7.53 -6.13
CA ASP A 125 -2.30 6.22 -6.76
C ASP A 125 -2.99 6.40 -8.14
N PRO A 126 -2.39 5.88 -9.23
CA PRO A 126 -2.97 5.98 -10.57
C PRO A 126 -4.34 5.34 -10.71
N ALA A 127 -4.74 4.44 -9.80
CA ALA A 127 -6.07 3.85 -9.75
C ALA A 127 -7.14 4.86 -9.31
N ASN A 128 -6.75 5.95 -8.66
CA ASN A 128 -7.62 7.04 -8.24
C ASN A 128 -7.59 8.17 -9.27
N ASP A 129 -8.76 8.59 -9.75
CA ASP A 129 -8.86 9.85 -10.50
C ASP A 129 -8.53 10.99 -9.53
N ALA A 130 -7.41 11.66 -9.76
CA ALA A 130 -6.94 12.81 -8.99
C ALA A 130 -7.04 14.12 -9.77
N SER A 131 -7.57 14.09 -11.01
CA SER A 131 -7.62 15.26 -11.90
C SER A 131 -8.47 16.41 -11.36
N HIS A 132 -9.41 16.12 -10.47
CA HIS A 132 -10.28 17.09 -9.81
C HIS A 132 -9.69 17.67 -8.52
N LEU A 133 -8.55 17.17 -8.03
CA LEU A 133 -7.92 17.69 -6.82
C LEU A 133 -7.17 19.01 -7.11
N PRO A 134 -7.16 19.98 -6.19
CA PRO A 134 -6.35 21.20 -6.35
C PRO A 134 -4.86 20.86 -6.43
N LEU A 135 -4.25 21.10 -7.59
CA LEU A 135 -2.89 20.65 -7.92
C LEU A 135 -1.85 21.09 -6.89
N ALA A 136 -1.76 22.39 -6.59
CA ALA A 136 -0.75 22.94 -5.69
C ALA A 136 -0.83 22.35 -4.27
N GLU A 137 -2.06 22.16 -3.78
CA GLU A 137 -2.30 21.60 -2.45
C GLU A 137 -2.00 20.09 -2.39
N ARG A 138 -2.41 19.34 -3.42
CA ARG A 138 -2.09 17.92 -3.58
C ARG A 138 -0.58 17.68 -3.53
N PHE A 139 0.20 18.44 -4.30
CA PHE A 139 1.65 18.33 -4.33
C PHE A 139 2.32 18.80 -3.03
N ALA A 140 1.80 19.84 -2.38
CA ALA A 140 2.32 20.27 -1.09
C ALA A 140 2.17 19.16 -0.02
N MET A 141 0.98 18.56 0.10
CA MET A 141 0.77 17.42 1.00
C MET A 141 1.64 16.22 0.63
N GLY A 142 1.75 15.91 -0.67
CA GLY A 142 2.59 14.83 -1.16
C GLY A 142 4.05 14.98 -0.78
N ARG A 143 4.60 16.19 -0.94
CA ARG A 143 5.97 16.51 -0.53
C ARG A 143 6.16 16.27 0.96
N ASP A 144 5.30 16.86 1.78
CA ASP A 144 5.44 16.80 3.23
C ASP A 144 5.39 15.34 3.72
N LEU A 145 4.47 14.51 3.18
CA LEU A 145 4.41 13.08 3.48
C LEU A 145 5.68 12.33 3.03
N ALA A 146 6.11 12.55 1.79
CA ALA A 146 7.28 11.89 1.21
C ALA A 146 8.55 12.17 2.01
N GLU A 147 8.78 13.42 2.40
CA GLU A 147 9.93 13.84 3.21
C GLU A 147 9.91 13.18 4.60
N HIS A 148 8.76 13.13 5.26
CA HIS A 148 8.65 12.51 6.58
C HIS A 148 8.83 11.00 6.54
N ILE A 149 8.30 10.30 5.53
CA ILE A 149 8.55 8.87 5.37
C ILE A 149 10.03 8.60 5.12
N LEU A 150 10.68 9.37 4.23
CA LEU A 150 12.11 9.22 3.96
C LEU A 150 12.98 9.57 5.18
N TRP A 151 12.51 10.44 6.07
CA TRP A 151 13.18 10.70 7.33
C TRP A 151 13.05 9.52 8.32
N LEU A 152 11.86 8.91 8.42
CA LEU A 152 11.61 7.75 9.30
C LEU A 152 12.30 6.47 8.81
N ASN A 153 12.29 6.25 7.50
CA ASN A 153 12.81 5.06 6.84
C ASN A 153 13.79 5.48 5.73
N PRO A 154 14.98 5.98 6.09
CA PRO A 154 15.93 6.52 5.12
C PRO A 154 16.48 5.41 4.21
N PRO A 155 16.90 5.75 2.98
CA PRO A 155 17.37 4.77 2.00
C PRO A 155 18.49 3.84 2.51
N GLN A 156 19.30 4.33 3.45
CA GLN A 156 20.45 3.60 4.00
C GLN A 156 20.11 2.73 5.22
N ALA A 157 18.90 2.86 5.80
CA ALA A 157 18.50 2.06 6.96
C ALA A 157 17.99 0.67 6.54
N ASP A 158 17.99 -0.31 7.44
CA ASP A 158 17.50 -1.68 7.19
C ASP A 158 15.96 -1.82 7.22
N GLY A 159 15.22 -0.74 6.96
CA GLY A 159 13.75 -0.72 6.97
C GLY A 159 13.11 -1.39 5.75
N TYR A 160 11.83 -1.75 5.90
CA TYR A 160 11.00 -2.40 4.88
C TYR A 160 10.49 -1.41 3.82
N LYS A 161 11.38 -0.98 2.92
CA LYS A 161 11.12 0.05 1.90
C LYS A 161 9.96 -0.31 0.97
N PHE A 162 9.76 -1.60 0.70
CA PHE A 162 8.68 -2.08 -0.16
C PHE A 162 7.27 -1.72 0.34
N ARG A 163 7.11 -1.33 1.62
CA ARG A 163 5.82 -0.91 2.17
C ARG A 163 5.40 0.48 1.72
N SER A 164 6.35 1.41 1.57
CA SER A 164 6.05 2.84 1.40
C SER A 164 6.69 3.47 0.16
N TYR A 165 7.85 2.98 -0.29
CA TYR A 165 8.63 3.63 -1.35
C TYR A 165 7.91 3.65 -2.70
N GLY A 166 6.98 2.72 -2.95
CA GLY A 166 6.12 2.76 -4.14
C GLY A 166 5.24 4.01 -4.18
N ALA A 167 4.61 4.38 -3.05
CA ALA A 167 3.77 5.57 -2.96
C ALA A 167 4.60 6.86 -3.06
N ILE A 168 5.80 6.88 -2.47
CA ILE A 168 6.73 8.01 -2.57
C ILE A 168 7.23 8.18 -4.02
N ALA A 169 7.50 7.06 -4.70
CA ALA A 169 7.97 7.09 -6.08
C ALA A 169 6.92 7.68 -7.03
N GLU A 170 5.64 7.34 -6.86
CA GLU A 170 4.59 7.93 -7.71
C GLU A 170 4.47 9.45 -7.49
N TYR A 171 4.62 9.94 -6.26
CA TYR A 171 4.72 11.38 -6.00
C TYR A 171 5.88 12.03 -6.77
N TYR A 172 7.09 11.48 -6.68
CA TYR A 172 8.25 12.05 -7.39
C TYR A 172 8.13 11.95 -8.91
N TYR A 173 7.52 10.87 -9.40
CA TYR A 173 7.27 10.69 -10.82
C TYR A 173 6.29 11.75 -11.34
N GLU A 174 5.14 11.93 -10.68
CA GLU A 174 4.18 12.98 -11.04
C GLU A 174 4.74 14.40 -10.84
N SER A 175 5.67 14.59 -9.90
CA SER A 175 6.35 15.88 -9.71
C SER A 175 7.45 16.14 -10.74
N GLY A 176 7.69 15.20 -11.66
CA GLY A 176 8.70 15.32 -12.73
C GLY A 176 10.11 14.87 -12.35
N ASN A 177 10.34 14.37 -11.13
CA ASN A 177 11.63 13.82 -10.71
C ASN A 177 11.68 12.30 -10.95
N LYS A 178 11.70 11.92 -12.23
CA LYS A 178 11.61 10.52 -12.66
C LYS A 178 12.82 9.69 -12.22
N GLU A 179 14.01 10.29 -12.16
CA GLU A 179 15.21 9.66 -11.63
C GLU A 179 15.00 9.18 -10.19
N ARG A 180 14.49 10.07 -9.33
CA ARG A 180 14.26 9.73 -7.93
C ARG A 180 13.17 8.68 -7.78
N ALA A 181 12.12 8.75 -8.59
CA ALA A 181 11.07 7.73 -8.60
C ALA A 181 11.62 6.33 -8.93
N ILE A 182 12.45 6.22 -9.98
CA ILE A 182 13.08 4.95 -10.37
C ILE A 182 13.95 4.40 -9.23
N GLU A 183 14.83 5.24 -8.65
CA GLU A 183 15.70 4.85 -7.54
C GLU A 183 14.91 4.27 -6.36
N LEU A 184 13.80 4.92 -5.98
CA LEU A 184 12.95 4.46 -4.87
C LEU A 184 12.28 3.12 -5.16
N ILE A 185 11.84 2.89 -6.39
CA ILE A 185 11.27 1.60 -6.80
C ILE A 185 12.34 0.50 -6.77
N GLU A 186 13.56 0.78 -7.25
CA GLU A 186 14.67 -0.16 -7.19
C GLU A 186 15.01 -0.53 -5.74
N LEU A 187 15.11 0.46 -4.85
CA LEU A 187 15.34 0.25 -3.42
C LEU A 187 14.22 -0.57 -2.76
N ALA A 188 12.97 -0.34 -3.16
CA ALA A 188 11.82 -1.13 -2.71
C ALA A 188 11.94 -2.60 -3.13
N LEU A 189 12.28 -2.86 -4.39
CA LEU A 189 12.46 -4.21 -4.93
C LEU A 189 13.64 -4.94 -4.27
N THR A 190 14.76 -4.26 -4.04
CA THR A 190 15.90 -4.82 -3.30
C THR A 190 15.50 -5.18 -1.87
N SER A 191 14.86 -4.24 -1.15
CA SER A 191 14.38 -4.49 0.22
C SER A 191 13.42 -5.67 0.32
N LEU A 192 12.57 -5.86 -0.71
CA LEU A 192 11.65 -6.99 -0.78
C LEU A 192 12.35 -8.32 -1.04
N SER A 193 13.39 -8.31 -1.88
CA SER A 193 14.18 -9.50 -2.22
C SER A 193 15.02 -10.00 -1.05
N ASP A 194 15.54 -9.07 -0.24
CA ASP A 194 16.37 -9.38 0.93
C ASP A 194 15.54 -9.80 2.15
N SER A 195 14.23 -9.55 2.13
CA SER A 195 13.34 -9.84 3.25
C SER A 195 13.02 -11.33 3.37
N LYS A 196 13.55 -11.96 4.42
CA LYS A 196 13.28 -13.36 4.79
C LYS A 196 11.97 -13.56 5.55
N LEU A 197 11.29 -12.47 5.92
CA LEU A 197 10.13 -12.48 6.82
C LEU A 197 8.79 -12.50 6.07
N ILE A 198 8.82 -12.41 4.74
CA ILE A 198 7.63 -12.31 3.89
C ILE A 198 7.43 -13.63 3.15
N GLN A 199 6.22 -14.16 3.24
CA GLN A 199 5.81 -15.35 2.49
C GLN A 199 5.71 -15.03 1.00
N GLU A 200 5.92 -16.00 0.13
CA GLU A 200 5.94 -15.76 -1.34
C GLU A 200 4.65 -15.12 -1.86
N GLU A 201 3.51 -15.52 -1.31
CA GLU A 201 2.18 -15.01 -1.66
C GLU A 201 2.04 -13.52 -1.33
N GLU A 202 2.51 -13.12 -0.14
CA GLU A 202 2.54 -11.73 0.29
C GLU A 202 3.59 -10.92 -0.51
N ARG A 203 4.70 -11.55 -0.90
CA ARG A 203 5.71 -10.91 -1.75
C ARG A 203 5.13 -10.52 -3.12
N GLN A 204 4.29 -11.37 -3.71
CA GLN A 204 3.66 -11.08 -5.00
C GLN A 204 2.73 -9.86 -4.97
N TYR A 205 2.10 -9.59 -3.82
CA TYR A 205 1.28 -8.39 -3.63
C TYR A 205 2.08 -7.11 -3.87
N TYR A 206 3.33 -7.06 -3.41
CA TYR A 206 4.21 -5.88 -3.56
C TYR A 206 5.03 -5.89 -4.85
N VAL A 207 5.56 -7.05 -5.28
CA VAL A 207 6.44 -7.13 -6.47
C VAL A 207 5.75 -6.61 -7.72
N ARG A 208 4.49 -7.01 -7.94
CA ARG A 208 3.81 -6.73 -9.22
C ARG A 208 3.59 -5.23 -9.46
N PRO A 209 3.01 -4.45 -8.53
CA PRO A 209 2.90 -3.00 -8.68
C PRO A 209 4.26 -2.31 -8.88
N LEU A 210 5.29 -2.72 -8.13
CA LEU A 210 6.63 -2.12 -8.22
C LEU A 210 7.29 -2.35 -9.59
N ILE A 211 7.20 -3.56 -10.14
CA ILE A 211 7.73 -3.85 -11.49
C ILE A 211 6.96 -3.05 -12.56
N GLN A 212 5.64 -2.94 -12.43
CA GLN A 212 4.83 -2.17 -13.36
C GLN A 212 5.21 -0.68 -13.34
N ALA A 213 5.41 -0.12 -12.15
CA ALA A 213 5.89 1.25 -11.97
C ALA A 213 7.28 1.46 -12.61
N LEU A 214 8.23 0.55 -12.33
CA LEU A 214 9.58 0.63 -12.89
C LEU A 214 9.58 0.62 -14.42
N ALA A 215 8.78 -0.26 -15.03
CA ALA A 215 8.65 -0.36 -16.47
C ALA A 215 8.09 0.93 -17.09
N LYS A 216 7.04 1.50 -16.48
CA LYS A 216 6.42 2.77 -16.88
C LYS A 216 7.46 3.90 -16.84
N TYR A 217 8.08 4.12 -15.68
CA TYR A 217 8.99 5.25 -15.47
C TYR A 217 10.22 5.19 -16.37
N SER A 218 10.79 3.99 -16.55
CA SER A 218 11.99 3.78 -17.38
C SER A 218 11.70 4.01 -18.86
N THR A 219 10.54 3.56 -19.35
CA THR A 219 10.14 3.72 -20.75
C THR A 219 9.95 5.18 -21.11
N GLU A 220 9.26 5.93 -20.26
CA GLU A 220 9.02 7.34 -20.52
C GLU A 220 10.28 8.20 -20.40
N LYS A 221 11.16 7.87 -19.46
CA LYS A 221 12.48 8.51 -19.38
C LYS A 221 13.27 8.31 -20.67
N ALA A 222 13.26 7.11 -21.24
CA ALA A 222 13.91 6.84 -22.52
C ALA A 222 13.28 7.65 -23.68
N LEU A 223 11.95 7.80 -23.69
CA LEU A 223 11.25 8.63 -24.67
C LEU A 223 11.61 10.11 -24.56
N GLU A 224 11.66 10.67 -23.34
CA GLU A 224 12.06 12.06 -23.11
C GLU A 224 13.51 12.31 -23.53
N ALA A 225 14.43 11.38 -23.23
CA ALA A 225 15.80 11.46 -23.68
C ALA A 225 15.93 11.45 -25.21
N LEU A 226 15.06 10.72 -25.93
CA LEU A 226 15.00 10.70 -27.39
C LEU A 226 14.41 11.99 -27.98
N LEU A 227 13.42 12.59 -27.33
CA LEU A 227 12.72 13.78 -27.81
C LEU A 227 13.48 15.08 -27.53
N PHE A 228 14.17 15.15 -26.38
CA PHE A 228 14.82 16.37 -25.90
C PHE A 228 16.34 16.25 -25.77
N GLY A 229 16.90 15.05 -25.88
CA GLY A 229 18.34 14.83 -25.98
C GLY A 229 18.80 14.97 -27.43
N SER A 230 19.72 15.90 -27.69
CA SER A 230 20.41 16.00 -28.98
C SER A 230 21.32 14.78 -29.20
N ALA A 231 20.78 13.68 -29.69
CA ALA A 231 21.54 12.56 -30.20
C ALA A 231 21.02 12.20 -31.59
N SER A 232 21.84 12.45 -32.60
CA SER A 232 21.60 12.01 -33.98
C SER A 232 21.12 10.55 -34.00
N PRO A 233 20.11 10.21 -34.81
CA PRO A 233 19.62 8.84 -34.88
C PRO A 233 20.77 7.90 -35.28
N PRO A 234 20.84 6.68 -34.73
CA PRO A 234 21.82 5.70 -35.14
C PRO A 234 21.65 5.45 -36.64
N LYS A 235 22.74 5.62 -37.40
CA LYS A 235 22.81 5.25 -38.81
C LYS A 235 22.43 3.78 -38.94
N LEU A 236 21.19 3.52 -39.34
CA LEU A 236 20.79 2.26 -39.95
C LEU A 236 21.61 2.10 -41.24
N ARG A 237 22.79 1.49 -41.11
CA ARG A 237 23.56 1.02 -42.26
C ARG A 237 22.74 -0.09 -42.91
N ALA A 238 22.35 0.18 -44.14
CA ALA A 238 21.66 -0.70 -45.04
C ALA A 238 22.33 -2.08 -45.13
N SER A 239 21.52 -3.13 -44.98
CA SER A 239 21.85 -4.49 -45.39
C SER A 239 20.85 -4.91 -46.45
N ILE A 240 20.92 -4.32 -47.65
CA ILE A 240 20.28 -4.83 -48.88
C ILE A 240 21.23 -4.59 -50.06
N GLN A 241 21.59 -5.68 -50.73
CA GLN A 241 22.39 -5.82 -51.98
C GLN A 241 23.87 -5.38 -51.87
N THR A 242 24.87 -6.22 -52.15
CA THR A 242 25.01 -7.11 -53.31
C THR A 242 25.83 -8.36 -53.00
N ARG A 243 25.28 -9.49 -53.45
CA ARG A 243 25.98 -10.73 -53.82
C ARG A 243 27.26 -10.47 -54.61
N GLU A 244 28.29 -11.23 -54.25
CA GLU A 244 29.20 -11.96 -55.14
C GLU A 244 29.63 -11.23 -56.42
N ASN A 245 30.79 -10.58 -56.33
CA ASN A 245 31.80 -10.64 -57.38
C ASN A 245 32.75 -11.77 -56.97
N ASP A 246 32.87 -12.80 -57.81
CA ASP A 246 34.13 -13.20 -58.45
C ASP A 246 34.15 -14.71 -58.78
N ALA A 247 34.45 -14.98 -60.05
CA ALA A 247 34.92 -16.25 -60.64
C ALA A 247 33.92 -17.42 -60.81
#